data_AF-F8AMJ4-F1
#
_entry.id   AF-F8AMJ4-F1
#
_cell.length_a   1.000
_cell.length_b   1.000
_cell.length_c   1.000
_cell.angle_alpha   90.00
_cell.angle_beta   90.00
_cell.angle_gamma   90.00
#
_symmetry.space_group_name_H-M   'P 1'
#
loop_
_entity.id
_entity.type
_entity.pdbx_description
1 polymer ?
#
loop_
_entity_poly.entity_id
_entity_poly.type
_entity_poly.pdbx_seq_one_letter_code
_entity_poly.pdbx_strand_id
1 'polypeptide(L)'
;MLSDVLYNIVSSNNDDEVIYFSKILWGFYKNNDISKYRNYFKNLHIVERDDLLLYGKNYPLFRSVLYFNEVPLFKSESQSILFLKNNGFNPNAKLVNLNDNERNKLGNIILNKIIAKIPKEYARYVPKLIFGKCYYLEEYNVELKEYISNLNALCKLKKYNEVEKCIIHQKLPDEKLVKKYKLKLAKSIKLFNKKLDNMEIQYTSITYNNKTYPCQYIHIKQSIFDRVKGWIFGSIDGKHYPAIVNISYSHPKINFMQPFFIFVGDEINVFARAPKLLYFKDNLTLNHLNLTGKHTYFGNWNYEIFEKFVNNKQK
;
A
#
# COMPACT_ATOMS: atom_id res chain seq x y z
N MET A 1 -2.71 1.42 17.37
CA MET A 1 -2.55 0.98 15.96
C MET A 1 -2.99 -0.48 15.84
N LEU A 2 -3.16 -1.04 14.64
CA LEU A 2 -3.54 -2.45 14.49
C LEU A 2 -2.50 -3.40 15.12
N SER A 3 -1.21 -3.04 15.04
CA SER A 3 -0.13 -3.78 15.72
C SER A 3 -0.36 -3.94 17.21
N ASP A 4 -0.88 -2.91 17.87
CA ASP A 4 -1.03 -2.86 19.32
C ASP A 4 -2.22 -3.71 19.74
N VAL A 5 -3.31 -3.68 18.96
CA VAL A 5 -4.46 -4.58 19.19
C VAL A 5 -4.03 -6.04 19.03
N LEU A 6 -3.29 -6.36 17.97
CA LEU A 6 -2.79 -7.72 17.75
C LEU A 6 -1.83 -8.17 18.85
N TYR A 7 -0.93 -7.29 19.30
CA TYR A 7 -0.02 -7.58 20.41
C TYR A 7 -0.79 -7.87 21.71
N ASN A 8 -1.79 -7.05 22.02
CA ASN A 8 -2.62 -7.24 23.21
C ASN A 8 -3.34 -8.59 23.16
N ILE A 9 -4.00 -8.92 22.04
CA ILE A 9 -4.69 -10.21 21.89
C ILE A 9 -3.73 -11.39 22.09
N VAL A 10 -2.53 -11.33 21.49
CA VAL A 10 -1.51 -12.39 21.65
C VAL A 10 -1.04 -12.52 23.09
N SER A 11 -1.03 -11.42 23.86
CA SER A 11 -0.49 -11.41 25.23
C SER A 11 -1.53 -11.72 26.30
N SER A 12 -2.82 -11.56 26.01
CA SER A 12 -3.90 -11.68 27.00
C SER A 12 -4.90 -12.80 26.73
N ASN A 13 -4.79 -13.50 25.59
CA ASN A 13 -5.67 -14.60 25.23
C ASN A 13 -4.99 -15.96 25.46
N ASN A 14 -5.77 -16.99 25.77
CA ASN A 14 -5.32 -18.37 26.01
C ASN A 14 -5.81 -19.35 24.93
N ASP A 15 -6.62 -18.89 23.98
CA ASP A 15 -7.08 -19.68 22.84
C ASP A 15 -6.01 -19.69 21.74
N ASP A 16 -5.44 -20.86 21.47
CA ASP A 16 -4.39 -21.04 20.48
C ASP A 16 -4.80 -20.55 19.09
N GLU A 17 -6.04 -20.79 18.65
CA GLU A 17 -6.50 -20.36 17.33
C GLU A 17 -6.50 -18.84 17.21
N VAL A 18 -7.00 -18.15 18.25
CA VAL A 18 -6.99 -16.68 18.32
C VAL A 18 -5.56 -16.14 18.32
N ILE A 19 -4.65 -16.78 19.07
CA ILE A 19 -3.25 -16.38 19.15
C ILE A 19 -2.56 -16.54 17.79
N TYR A 20 -2.70 -17.70 17.13
CA TYR A 20 -2.03 -17.96 15.86
C TYR A 20 -2.63 -17.13 14.72
N PHE A 21 -3.95 -16.94 14.68
CA PHE A 21 -4.58 -16.03 13.75
C PHE A 21 -4.02 -14.61 13.91
N SER A 22 -3.92 -14.12 15.14
CA SER A 22 -3.34 -12.80 15.44
C SER A 22 -1.87 -12.68 15.03
N LYS A 23 -1.06 -13.73 15.25
CA LYS A 23 0.35 -13.78 14.81
C LYS A 23 0.48 -13.76 13.28
N ILE A 24 -0.41 -14.46 12.57
CA ILE A 24 -0.47 -14.46 11.10
C ILE A 24 -0.83 -13.06 10.60
N LEU A 25 -1.91 -12.45 11.14
CA LEU A 25 -2.34 -11.10 10.77
C LEU A 25 -1.23 -10.07 11.03
N TRP A 26 -0.53 -10.19 12.17
CA TRP A 26 0.57 -9.31 12.52
C TRP A 26 1.75 -9.43 11.56
N GLY A 27 2.18 -10.66 11.26
CA GLY A 27 3.23 -10.92 10.26
C GLY A 27 2.85 -10.36 8.89
N PHE A 28 1.61 -10.62 8.45
CA PHE A 28 1.12 -10.16 7.16
C PHE A 28 1.01 -8.62 7.09
N TYR A 29 0.51 -7.97 8.15
CA TYR A 29 0.44 -6.50 8.27
C TYR A 29 1.81 -5.84 8.16
N LYS A 30 2.87 -6.50 8.65
CA LYS A 30 4.26 -6.04 8.58
C LYS A 30 4.97 -6.43 7.27
N ASN A 31 4.28 -7.11 6.34
CA ASN A 31 4.85 -7.68 5.10
C ASN A 31 5.97 -8.71 5.35
N ASN A 32 5.87 -9.44 6.46
CA ASN A 32 6.72 -10.59 6.77
C ASN A 32 6.20 -11.84 6.08
N ASP A 33 7.07 -12.83 5.90
CA ASP A 33 6.64 -14.14 5.44
C ASP A 33 5.82 -14.85 6.54
N ILE A 34 4.62 -15.30 6.17
CA ILE A 34 3.69 -16.02 7.04
C ILE A 34 3.69 -17.52 6.76
N SER A 35 4.49 -18.00 5.79
CA SER A 35 4.61 -19.43 5.44
C SER A 35 4.99 -20.31 6.62
N LYS A 36 5.73 -19.77 7.59
CA LYS A 36 6.07 -20.43 8.86
C LYS A 36 4.86 -20.85 9.70
N TYR A 37 3.67 -20.30 9.44
CA TYR A 37 2.43 -20.65 10.11
C TYR A 37 1.52 -21.56 9.27
N ARG A 38 2.02 -22.12 8.16
CA ARG A 38 1.22 -22.93 7.22
C ARG A 38 0.47 -24.09 7.89
N ASN A 39 1.03 -24.68 8.94
CA ASN A 39 0.40 -25.77 9.69
C ASN A 39 -0.93 -25.35 10.37
N TYR A 40 -1.13 -24.05 10.63
CA TYR A 40 -2.35 -23.52 11.23
C TYR A 40 -3.40 -23.09 10.20
N PHE A 41 -3.04 -22.95 8.92
CA PHE A 41 -3.93 -22.39 7.90
C PHE A 41 -5.23 -23.17 7.75
N LYS A 42 -5.17 -24.51 7.78
CA LYS A 42 -6.35 -25.36 7.65
C LYS A 42 -7.35 -25.12 8.78
N ASN A 43 -6.88 -25.11 10.03
CA ASN A 43 -7.74 -24.91 11.20
C ASN A 43 -8.29 -23.48 11.27
N LEU A 44 -7.51 -22.51 10.80
CA LEU A 44 -7.90 -21.10 10.76
C LEU A 44 -8.67 -20.72 9.49
N HIS A 45 -9.06 -21.68 8.65
CA HIS A 45 -9.77 -21.44 7.39
C HIS A 45 -9.08 -20.41 6.48
N ILE A 46 -7.74 -20.44 6.45
CA ILE A 46 -6.91 -19.61 5.57
C ILE A 46 -6.48 -20.45 4.37
N VAL A 47 -6.77 -19.96 3.17
CA VAL A 47 -6.36 -20.62 1.92
C VAL A 47 -5.25 -19.82 1.24
N GLU A 48 -4.15 -20.50 0.91
CA GLU A 48 -3.07 -19.98 0.07
C GLU A 48 -3.35 -20.30 -1.41
N ARG A 49 -3.21 -19.32 -2.29
CA ARG A 49 -3.39 -19.46 -3.75
C ARG A 49 -2.30 -18.73 -4.52
N ASP A 50 -1.85 -19.28 -5.64
CA ASP A 50 -1.13 -18.49 -6.65
C ASP A 50 -2.13 -17.60 -7.37
N ASP A 51 -1.92 -16.29 -7.35
CA ASP A 51 -2.91 -15.32 -7.82
C ASP A 51 -2.26 -14.01 -8.27
N LEU A 52 -3.07 -13.10 -8.80
CA LEU A 52 -2.68 -11.76 -9.17
C LEU A 52 -2.44 -10.90 -7.91
N LEU A 53 -1.30 -10.22 -7.80
CA LEU A 53 -0.92 -9.34 -6.69
C LEU A 53 -1.59 -7.95 -6.76
N LEU A 54 -2.81 -7.89 -7.29
CA LEU A 54 -3.62 -6.67 -7.38
C LEU A 54 -4.35 -6.40 -6.06
N TYR A 55 -4.45 -5.13 -5.67
CA TYR A 55 -5.25 -4.73 -4.51
C TYR A 55 -6.74 -4.67 -4.86
N GLY A 56 -7.62 -4.87 -3.87
CA GLY A 56 -9.05 -4.65 -4.01
C GLY A 56 -9.75 -5.73 -4.83
N LYS A 57 -9.34 -7.00 -4.69
CA LYS A 57 -9.88 -8.14 -5.43
C LYS A 57 -11.36 -8.45 -5.13
N ASN A 58 -11.81 -8.04 -3.95
CA ASN A 58 -13.19 -8.17 -3.49
C ASN A 58 -14.13 -7.06 -4.00
N TYR A 59 -13.60 -6.11 -4.79
CA TYR A 59 -14.34 -5.01 -5.44
C TYR A 59 -14.45 -5.23 -6.95
N PRO A 60 -15.26 -4.42 -7.67
CA PRO A 60 -15.29 -4.45 -9.13
C PRO A 60 -13.90 -4.41 -9.75
N LEU A 61 -13.67 -5.28 -10.74
CA LEU A 61 -12.39 -5.55 -11.37
C LEU A 61 -11.73 -4.28 -11.90
N PHE A 62 -12.51 -3.35 -12.43
CA PHE A 62 -12.00 -2.07 -12.93
C PHE A 62 -11.27 -1.26 -11.85
N ARG A 63 -11.65 -1.42 -10.58
CA ARG A 63 -10.97 -0.76 -9.45
C ARG A 63 -9.65 -1.44 -9.13
N SER A 64 -9.61 -2.77 -9.09
CA SER A 64 -8.36 -3.50 -8.82
C SER A 64 -7.29 -3.16 -9.84
N VAL A 65 -7.70 -3.04 -11.11
CA VAL A 65 -6.84 -2.67 -12.22
C VAL A 65 -6.46 -1.19 -12.19
N LEU A 66 -7.39 -0.28 -11.85
CA LEU A 66 -7.10 1.16 -11.70
C LEU A 66 -6.15 1.45 -10.54
N TYR A 67 -6.32 0.79 -9.40
CA TYR A 67 -5.52 1.01 -8.19
C TYR A 67 -4.14 0.35 -8.24
N PHE A 68 -3.81 -0.37 -9.32
CA PHE A 68 -2.46 -0.85 -9.56
C PHE A 68 -1.51 0.33 -9.79
N ASN A 69 -0.72 0.64 -8.76
CA ASN A 69 0.10 1.85 -8.69
C ASN A 69 1.61 1.55 -8.66
N GLU A 70 2.03 0.30 -8.89
CA GLU A 70 3.45 -0.03 -9.08
C GLU A 70 3.94 0.51 -10.43
N VAL A 71 3.11 0.37 -11.47
CA VAL A 71 3.26 1.02 -12.78
C VAL A 71 1.88 1.56 -13.18
N PRO A 72 1.64 2.87 -13.12
CA PRO A 72 0.34 3.47 -13.43
C PRO A 72 -0.10 3.14 -14.87
N LEU A 73 -1.12 2.29 -14.98
CA LEU A 73 -1.60 1.85 -16.29
C LEU A 73 -2.72 2.74 -16.85
N PHE A 74 -3.57 3.27 -15.98
CA PHE A 74 -4.79 3.99 -16.32
C PHE A 74 -4.90 5.29 -15.51
N LYS A 75 -5.50 6.32 -16.12
CA LYS A 75 -5.70 7.63 -15.51
C LYS A 75 -7.12 7.83 -14.95
N SER A 76 -8.06 6.96 -15.32
CA SER A 76 -9.46 7.07 -14.91
C SER A 76 -10.17 5.72 -14.86
N GLU A 77 -11.31 5.67 -14.15
CA GLU A 77 -12.20 4.50 -14.14
C GLU A 77 -12.68 4.15 -15.55
N SER A 78 -13.02 5.14 -16.38
CA SER A 78 -13.46 4.89 -17.76
C SER A 78 -12.40 4.16 -18.59
N GLN A 79 -11.11 4.49 -18.41
CA GLN A 79 -10.02 3.83 -19.11
C GLN A 79 -9.83 2.38 -18.64
N SER A 80 -9.93 2.10 -17.33
CA SER A 80 -9.82 0.73 -16.84
C SER A 80 -11.03 -0.13 -17.22
N ILE A 81 -12.24 0.45 -17.23
CA ILE A 81 -13.46 -0.19 -17.72
C ILE A 81 -13.33 -0.56 -19.20
N LEU A 82 -12.93 0.40 -20.05
CA LEU A 82 -12.77 0.17 -21.48
C LEU A 82 -11.71 -0.90 -21.77
N PHE A 83 -10.58 -0.87 -21.04
CA PHE A 83 -9.55 -1.88 -21.14
C PHE A 83 -10.07 -3.28 -20.84
N LEU A 84 -10.84 -3.45 -19.76
CA LEU A 84 -11.41 -4.75 -19.40
C LEU A 84 -12.40 -5.26 -20.45
N LYS A 85 -13.32 -4.39 -20.91
CA LYS A 85 -14.28 -4.72 -21.96
C LYS A 85 -13.60 -5.18 -23.25
N ASN A 86 -12.60 -4.43 -23.71
CA ASN A 86 -11.86 -4.74 -24.94
C ASN A 86 -11.08 -6.07 -24.85
N ASN A 87 -10.87 -6.61 -23.65
CA ASN A 87 -10.18 -7.88 -23.44
C ASN A 87 -11.14 -9.02 -23.02
N GLY A 88 -12.46 -8.78 -23.06
CA GLY A 88 -13.49 -9.79 -22.79
C GLY A 88 -13.77 -10.02 -21.31
N PHE A 89 -13.46 -9.06 -20.43
CA PHE A 89 -13.76 -9.15 -19.00
C PHE A 89 -14.97 -8.29 -18.63
N ASN A 90 -15.83 -8.79 -17.74
CA ASN A 90 -16.87 -7.98 -17.10
C ASN A 90 -16.22 -7.02 -16.08
N PRO A 91 -16.27 -5.69 -16.27
CA PRO A 91 -15.63 -4.74 -15.37
C PRO A 91 -16.20 -4.75 -13.94
N ASN A 92 -17.46 -5.17 -13.79
CA ASN A 92 -18.17 -5.23 -12.51
C ASN A 92 -18.01 -6.57 -11.78
N ALA A 93 -17.42 -7.58 -12.42
CA ALA A 93 -17.05 -8.82 -11.73
C ALA A 93 -16.00 -8.54 -10.65
N LYS A 94 -15.86 -9.44 -9.67
CA LYS A 94 -14.80 -9.38 -8.66
C LYS A 94 -13.66 -10.29 -9.10
N LEU A 95 -12.41 -9.88 -8.87
CA LEU A 95 -11.24 -10.69 -9.23
C LEU A 95 -11.26 -12.05 -8.53
N VAL A 96 -11.70 -12.09 -7.26
CA VAL A 96 -11.84 -13.34 -6.48
C VAL A 96 -12.84 -14.34 -7.07
N ASN A 97 -13.69 -13.91 -8.01
CA ASN A 97 -14.69 -14.76 -8.66
C ASN A 97 -14.25 -15.24 -10.06
N LEU A 98 -13.12 -14.76 -10.57
CA LEU A 98 -12.57 -15.27 -11.83
C LEU A 98 -12.07 -16.70 -11.64
N ASN A 99 -12.10 -17.52 -12.68
CA ASN A 99 -11.40 -18.82 -12.67
C ASN A 99 -9.91 -18.66 -12.99
N ASP A 100 -9.13 -19.75 -12.91
CA ASP A 100 -7.68 -19.71 -13.14
C ASP A 100 -7.30 -19.26 -14.55
N ASN A 101 -8.03 -19.70 -15.58
CA ASN A 101 -7.78 -19.30 -16.96
C ASN A 101 -8.02 -17.80 -17.16
N GLU A 102 -9.10 -17.26 -16.61
CA GLU A 102 -9.42 -15.83 -16.64
C GLU A 102 -8.38 -15.00 -15.89
N ARG A 103 -7.95 -15.44 -14.70
CA ARG A 103 -6.89 -14.80 -13.93
C ARG A 103 -5.57 -14.77 -14.70
N ASN A 104 -5.15 -15.90 -15.26
CA ASN A 104 -3.92 -16.00 -16.04
C ASN A 104 -3.96 -15.10 -17.28
N LYS A 105 -5.09 -15.09 -18.00
CA LYS A 105 -5.29 -14.19 -19.14
C LYS A 105 -5.19 -12.72 -18.72
N LEU A 106 -5.89 -12.32 -17.65
CA LEU A 106 -5.84 -10.93 -17.16
C LEU A 106 -4.43 -10.53 -16.74
N GLY A 107 -3.75 -11.39 -15.98
CA GLY A 107 -2.38 -11.18 -15.53
C GLY A 107 -1.41 -10.97 -16.69
N ASN A 108 -1.49 -11.80 -17.74
CA ASN A 108 -0.64 -11.71 -18.92
C ASN A 108 -0.88 -10.42 -19.73
N ILE A 109 -2.15 -9.99 -19.85
CA ILE A 109 -2.46 -8.73 -20.56
C ILE A 109 -1.91 -7.53 -19.78
N ILE A 110 -2.06 -7.53 -18.44
CA ILE A 110 -1.48 -6.50 -17.56
C ILE A 110 0.04 -6.50 -17.66
N LEU A 111 0.66 -7.69 -17.65
CA LEU A 111 2.10 -7.87 -17.78
C LEU A 111 2.66 -7.24 -19.06
N ASN A 112 2.04 -7.55 -20.19
CA ASN A 112 2.46 -7.00 -21.48
C ASN A 112 2.34 -5.48 -21.51
N LYS A 113 1.27 -4.93 -20.91
CA LYS A 113 1.06 -3.49 -20.82
C LYS A 113 2.10 -2.79 -19.94
N ILE A 114 2.57 -3.46 -18.89
CA ILE A 114 3.64 -2.96 -18.01
C ILE A 114 4.98 -2.99 -18.74
N ILE A 115 5.34 -4.11 -19.37
CA ILE A 115 6.61 -4.26 -20.11
C ILE A 115 6.77 -3.16 -21.16
N ALA A 116 5.67 -2.80 -21.86
CA ALA A 116 5.68 -1.72 -22.85
C ALA A 116 5.90 -0.31 -22.27
N LYS A 117 5.79 -0.13 -20.94
CA LYS A 117 5.88 1.17 -20.25
C LYS A 117 7.16 1.37 -19.45
N ILE A 118 8.00 0.35 -19.31
CA ILE A 118 9.20 0.39 -18.47
C ILE A 118 10.46 0.16 -19.29
N PRO A 119 11.64 0.57 -18.80
CA PRO A 119 12.90 0.25 -19.44
C PRO A 119 13.15 -1.26 -19.51
N LYS A 120 13.76 -1.74 -20.60
CA LYS A 120 13.91 -3.16 -20.93
C LYS A 120 14.60 -3.97 -19.84
N GLU A 121 15.57 -3.37 -19.16
CA GLU A 121 16.33 -4.00 -18.09
C GLU A 121 15.50 -4.36 -16.85
N TYR A 122 14.29 -3.79 -16.72
CA TYR A 122 13.34 -4.14 -15.67
C TYR A 122 12.32 -5.21 -16.07
N ALA A 123 12.20 -5.54 -17.36
CA ALA A 123 11.15 -6.42 -17.88
C ALA A 123 11.12 -7.80 -17.20
N ARG A 124 12.29 -8.40 -16.95
CA ARG A 124 12.42 -9.70 -16.26
C ARG A 124 11.89 -9.72 -14.83
N TYR A 125 11.71 -8.56 -14.20
CA TYR A 125 11.20 -8.46 -12.83
C TYR A 125 9.69 -8.18 -12.76
N VAL A 126 9.05 -7.83 -13.88
CA VAL A 126 7.61 -7.54 -13.96
C VAL A 126 6.73 -8.71 -13.50
N PRO A 127 7.02 -9.99 -13.80
CA PRO A 127 6.21 -11.10 -13.31
C PRO A 127 6.04 -11.07 -11.77
N LYS A 128 7.09 -10.66 -11.02
CA LYS A 128 7.06 -10.55 -9.55
C LYS A 128 6.16 -9.43 -9.02
N LEU A 129 5.75 -8.48 -9.87
CA LEU A 129 4.77 -7.44 -9.50
C LEU A 129 3.34 -7.95 -9.63
N ILE A 130 3.11 -8.95 -10.47
CA ILE A 130 1.78 -9.33 -10.95
C ILE A 130 1.35 -10.66 -10.38
N PHE A 131 2.24 -11.63 -10.26
CA PHE A 131 1.91 -12.98 -9.83
C PHE A 131 2.61 -13.31 -8.52
N GLY A 132 1.91 -14.01 -7.63
CA GLY A 132 2.49 -14.54 -6.41
C GLY A 132 1.46 -15.13 -5.46
N LYS A 133 1.93 -15.53 -4.27
CA LYS A 133 1.09 -16.13 -3.23
C LYS A 133 0.17 -15.09 -2.60
N CYS A 134 -1.11 -15.40 -2.57
CA CYS A 134 -2.16 -14.64 -1.92
C CYS A 134 -2.89 -15.53 -0.91
N TYR A 135 -3.41 -14.92 0.15
CA TYR A 135 -4.05 -15.62 1.26
C TYR A 135 -5.47 -15.12 1.43
N TYR A 136 -6.39 -16.02 1.72
CA TYR A 136 -7.82 -15.74 1.77
C TYR A 136 -8.44 -16.31 3.04
N LEU A 137 -9.37 -15.57 3.64
CA LEU A 137 -10.33 -16.14 4.58
C LEU A 137 -11.37 -16.91 3.76
N GLU A 138 -11.39 -18.23 3.90
CA GLU A 138 -12.17 -19.15 3.07
C GLU A 138 -13.67 -18.88 3.18
N GLU A 139 -14.18 -18.78 4.41
CA GLU A 139 -15.60 -18.58 4.74
C GLU A 139 -16.21 -17.39 3.98
N TYR A 140 -15.44 -16.31 3.84
CA TYR A 140 -15.91 -15.06 3.22
C TYR A 140 -15.45 -14.89 1.77
N ASN A 141 -14.56 -15.75 1.28
CA ASN A 141 -13.79 -15.55 0.05
C ASN A 141 -13.15 -14.14 0.00
N VAL A 142 -12.59 -13.68 1.13
CA VAL A 142 -11.98 -12.34 1.29
C VAL A 142 -10.47 -12.46 1.37
N GLU A 143 -9.75 -11.67 0.57
CA GLU A 143 -8.28 -11.63 0.66
C GLU A 143 -7.85 -11.11 2.03
N LEU A 144 -6.90 -11.79 2.67
CA LEU A 144 -6.38 -11.43 4.00
C LEU A 144 -5.84 -9.99 4.03
N LYS A 145 -5.27 -9.53 2.91
CA LYS A 145 -4.83 -8.15 2.70
C LYS A 145 -5.98 -7.14 2.79
N GLU A 146 -7.13 -7.46 2.21
CA GLU A 146 -8.33 -6.61 2.30
C GLU A 146 -8.92 -6.65 3.71
N TYR A 147 -8.95 -7.83 4.34
CA TYR A 147 -9.37 -7.98 5.73
C TYR A 147 -8.54 -7.09 6.68
N ILE A 148 -7.21 -7.17 6.61
CA ILE A 148 -6.29 -6.34 7.40
C ILE A 148 -6.44 -4.85 7.08
N SER A 149 -6.61 -4.49 5.80
CA SER A 149 -6.89 -3.11 5.39
C SER A 149 -8.14 -2.56 6.10
N ASN A 150 -9.20 -3.37 6.17
CA ASN A 150 -10.46 -3.00 6.82
C ASN A 150 -10.35 -2.93 8.35
N LEU A 151 -9.62 -3.85 9.00
CA LEU A 151 -9.31 -3.73 10.44
C LEU A 151 -8.52 -2.44 10.74
N ASN A 152 -7.49 -2.16 9.94
CA ASN A 152 -6.68 -0.95 10.09
C ASN A 152 -7.50 0.33 9.88
N ALA A 153 -8.51 0.30 8.99
CA ALA A 153 -9.46 1.39 8.83
C ALA A 153 -10.26 1.66 10.11
N LEU A 154 -10.75 0.62 10.77
CA LEU A 154 -11.45 0.74 12.06
C LEU A 154 -10.51 1.23 13.18
N CYS A 155 -9.25 0.78 13.23
CA CYS A 155 -8.26 1.34 14.15
C CYS A 155 -8.07 2.86 13.96
N LYS A 156 -8.03 3.33 12.71
CA LYS A 156 -7.94 4.78 12.39
C LYS A 156 -9.20 5.58 12.76
N LEU A 157 -10.31 4.89 12.99
CA LEU A 157 -11.54 5.42 13.57
C LEU A 157 -11.65 5.22 15.09
N LYS A 158 -10.58 4.72 15.74
CA LYS A 158 -10.52 4.39 17.17
C LYS A 158 -11.59 3.37 17.62
N LYS A 159 -11.95 2.43 16.74
CA LYS A 159 -12.92 1.36 17.01
C LYS A 159 -12.23 0.06 17.43
N TYR A 160 -11.40 0.14 18.47
CA TYR A 160 -10.52 -0.97 18.88
C TYR A 160 -11.30 -2.21 19.35
N ASN A 161 -12.34 -2.04 20.17
CA ASN A 161 -13.16 -3.16 20.65
C ASN A 161 -13.82 -3.93 19.50
N GLU A 162 -14.25 -3.23 18.44
CA GLU A 162 -14.82 -3.89 17.26
C GLU A 162 -13.75 -4.63 16.45
N VAL A 163 -12.54 -4.08 16.35
CA VAL A 163 -11.40 -4.75 15.70
C VAL A 163 -11.03 -6.02 16.45
N GLU A 164 -10.99 -5.96 17.79
CA GLU A 164 -10.71 -7.12 18.64
C GLU A 164 -11.76 -8.22 18.47
N LYS A 165 -13.05 -7.89 18.53
CA LYS A 165 -14.14 -8.84 18.25
C LYS A 165 -14.02 -9.48 16.86
N CYS A 166 -13.68 -8.69 15.84
CA CYS A 166 -13.48 -9.21 14.49
C CYS A 166 -12.35 -10.24 14.45
N ILE A 167 -11.25 -10.01 15.17
CA ILE A 167 -10.10 -10.92 15.20
C ILE A 167 -10.42 -12.18 16.01
N ILE A 168 -10.94 -12.02 17.24
CA ILE A 168 -11.25 -13.15 18.15
C ILE A 168 -12.28 -14.09 17.52
N HIS A 169 -13.30 -13.54 16.86
CA HIS A 169 -14.36 -14.35 16.25
C HIS A 169 -14.17 -14.54 14.74
N GLN A 170 -13.03 -14.14 14.18
CA GLN A 170 -12.72 -14.14 12.75
C GLN A 170 -13.77 -13.49 11.83
N LYS A 171 -14.60 -12.59 12.36
CA LYS A 171 -15.68 -11.91 11.63
C LYS A 171 -15.16 -10.78 10.75
N LEU A 172 -15.89 -10.50 9.66
CA LEU A 172 -15.65 -9.31 8.84
C LEU A 172 -15.95 -8.01 9.60
N PRO A 173 -15.16 -6.94 9.40
CA PRO A 173 -15.45 -5.62 9.94
C PRO A 173 -16.76 -5.03 9.40
N ASP A 174 -17.47 -4.24 10.23
CA ASP A 174 -18.68 -3.51 9.83
C ASP A 174 -18.42 -2.63 8.60
N GLU A 175 -19.11 -2.93 7.50
CA GLU A 175 -18.99 -2.24 6.23
C GLU A 175 -19.30 -0.75 6.33
N LYS A 176 -20.24 -0.32 7.19
CA LYS A 176 -20.56 1.10 7.39
C LYS A 176 -19.36 1.86 7.95
N LEU A 177 -18.65 1.27 8.92
CA LEU A 177 -17.43 1.84 9.50
C LEU A 177 -16.29 1.86 8.47
N VAL A 178 -16.10 0.78 7.72
CA VAL A 178 -15.12 0.71 6.63
C VAL A 178 -15.38 1.81 5.60
N LYS A 179 -16.63 1.95 5.12
CA LYS A 179 -17.05 2.98 4.16
C LYS A 179 -16.82 4.39 4.72
N LYS A 180 -17.13 4.63 6.00
CA LYS A 180 -16.88 5.89 6.68
C LYS A 180 -15.39 6.28 6.64
N TYR A 181 -14.48 5.33 6.87
CA TYR A 181 -13.04 5.59 6.74
C TYR A 181 -12.62 5.82 5.28
N LYS A 182 -13.07 4.96 4.35
CA LYS A 182 -12.73 5.07 2.92
C LYS A 182 -13.15 6.43 2.34
N LEU A 183 -14.30 6.98 2.75
CA LEU A 183 -14.74 8.33 2.39
C LEU A 183 -13.79 9.42 2.92
N LYS A 184 -13.30 9.31 4.15
CA LYS A 184 -12.32 10.25 4.71
C LYS A 184 -10.99 10.19 3.96
N LEU A 185 -10.51 8.98 3.68
CA LEU A 185 -9.27 8.77 2.93
C LEU A 185 -9.38 9.32 1.50
N ALA A 186 -10.49 9.05 0.81
CA ALA A 186 -10.74 9.57 -0.54
C ALA A 186 -10.73 11.11 -0.59
N LYS A 187 -11.33 11.78 0.41
CA LYS A 187 -11.25 13.23 0.56
C LYS A 187 -9.80 13.71 0.71
N SER A 188 -9.00 13.04 1.55
CA SER A 188 -7.58 13.40 1.73
C SER A 188 -6.75 13.18 0.46
N ILE A 189 -6.97 12.09 -0.29
CA ILE A 189 -6.29 11.84 -1.58
C ILE A 189 -6.64 12.94 -2.58
N LYS A 190 -7.93 13.31 -2.70
CA LYS A 190 -8.38 14.37 -3.60
C LYS A 190 -7.71 15.71 -3.26
N LEU A 191 -7.66 16.06 -1.98
CA LEU A 191 -7.01 17.28 -1.51
C LEU A 191 -5.50 17.26 -1.78
N PHE A 192 -4.84 16.13 -1.52
CA PHE A 192 -3.42 15.97 -1.79
C PHE A 192 -3.11 16.13 -3.28
N ASN A 193 -3.84 15.46 -4.17
CA ASN A 193 -3.65 15.58 -5.61
C ASN A 193 -3.84 17.01 -6.09
N LYS A 194 -4.89 17.71 -5.65
CA LYS A 194 -5.11 19.14 -5.99
C LYS A 194 -3.94 20.03 -5.56
N LYS A 195 -3.28 19.71 -4.44
CA LYS A 195 -2.09 20.44 -4.00
C LYS A 195 -0.88 20.07 -4.86
N LEU A 196 -0.69 18.79 -5.13
CA LEU A 196 0.39 18.30 -5.97
C LEU A 196 0.35 18.92 -7.38
N ASP A 197 -0.85 19.16 -7.93
CA ASP A 197 -1.05 19.90 -9.19
C ASP A 197 -0.42 21.30 -9.18
N ASN A 198 -0.35 21.95 -8.02
CA ASN A 198 0.19 23.31 -7.86
C ASN A 198 1.60 23.33 -7.24
N MET A 199 2.10 22.20 -6.73
CA MET A 199 3.44 22.10 -6.15
C MET A 199 4.49 21.73 -7.20
N GLU A 200 5.68 22.27 -7.03
CA GLU A 200 6.87 21.83 -7.75
C GLU A 200 7.45 20.57 -7.09
N ILE A 201 7.78 19.57 -7.92
CA ILE A 201 8.49 18.38 -7.45
C ILE A 201 9.98 18.70 -7.41
N GLN A 202 10.58 18.54 -6.24
CA GLN A 202 12.01 18.74 -6.04
C GLN A 202 12.76 17.43 -6.22
N TYR A 203 14.07 17.51 -6.46
CA TYR A 203 14.90 16.35 -6.79
C TYR A 203 16.15 16.29 -5.93
N THR A 204 16.56 15.07 -5.61
CA THR A 204 17.80 14.78 -4.90
C THR A 204 18.31 13.40 -5.32
N SER A 205 19.32 12.88 -4.63
CA SER A 205 19.82 11.53 -4.82
C SER A 205 20.13 10.82 -3.51
N ILE A 206 20.07 9.49 -3.56
CA ILE A 206 20.53 8.63 -2.46
C ILE A 206 21.56 7.63 -3.00
N THR A 207 22.53 7.28 -2.17
CA THR A 207 23.50 6.24 -2.49
C THR A 207 23.14 4.97 -1.75
N TYR A 208 22.98 3.87 -2.48
CA TYR A 208 22.72 2.55 -1.92
C TYR A 208 23.52 1.49 -2.68
N ASN A 209 24.30 0.67 -1.97
CA ASN A 209 25.19 -0.34 -2.55
C ASN A 209 26.07 0.22 -3.69
N ASN A 210 26.75 1.35 -3.43
CA ASN A 210 27.61 2.06 -4.39
C ASN A 210 26.92 2.52 -5.69
N LYS A 211 25.59 2.56 -5.72
CA LYS A 211 24.80 3.13 -6.83
C LYS A 211 24.04 4.36 -6.36
N THR A 212 24.00 5.38 -7.21
CA THR A 212 23.23 6.60 -7.00
C THR A 212 21.84 6.43 -7.62
N TYR A 213 20.79 6.69 -6.83
CA TYR A 213 19.40 6.66 -7.29
C TYR A 213 18.83 8.08 -7.27
N PRO A 214 18.29 8.57 -8.40
CA PRO A 214 17.56 9.83 -8.41
C PRO A 214 16.25 9.68 -7.64
N CYS A 215 15.97 10.66 -6.78
CA CYS A 215 14.80 10.70 -5.93
C CYS A 215 13.99 11.97 -6.19
N GLN A 216 12.68 11.88 -5.96
CA GLN A 216 11.76 12.99 -5.99
C GLN A 216 11.28 13.28 -4.57
N TYR A 217 11.03 14.54 -4.25
CA TYR A 217 10.40 14.88 -2.99
C TYR A 217 9.53 16.13 -3.05
N ILE A 218 8.66 16.23 -2.06
CA ILE A 218 7.95 17.46 -1.71
C ILE A 218 8.12 17.73 -0.23
N HIS A 219 8.20 19.00 0.14
CA HIS A 219 8.20 19.43 1.53
C HIS A 219 6.93 20.22 1.84
N ILE A 220 6.22 19.74 2.85
CA ILE A 220 4.95 20.25 3.34
C ILE A 220 5.20 20.91 4.70
N LYS A 221 5.34 22.23 4.69
CA LYS A 221 5.41 23.00 5.93
C LYS A 221 4.02 23.06 6.57
N GLN A 222 3.91 22.70 7.84
CA GLN A 222 2.65 22.83 8.59
C GLN A 222 2.46 24.29 9.02
N SER A 223 1.26 24.82 8.87
CA SER A 223 0.91 26.10 9.51
C SER A 223 0.58 25.90 11.00
N ILE A 224 0.66 26.97 11.80
CA ILE A 224 0.30 26.96 13.22
C ILE A 224 -1.17 26.51 13.41
N PHE A 225 -2.07 26.92 12.50
CA PHE A 225 -3.49 26.59 12.57
C PHE A 225 -3.77 25.11 12.19
N ASP A 226 -2.96 24.55 11.30
CA ASP A 226 -2.97 23.14 10.96
C ASP A 226 -2.58 22.27 12.17
N ARG A 227 -1.54 22.69 12.91
CA ARG A 227 -1.03 22.01 14.11
C ARG A 227 -2.11 21.81 15.18
N VAL A 228 -2.91 22.85 15.45
CA VAL A 228 -3.98 22.82 16.48
C VAL A 228 -5.10 21.86 16.12
N LYS A 229 -5.41 21.68 14.83
CA LYS A 229 -6.49 20.79 14.37
C LYS A 229 -6.01 19.36 14.06
N GLY A 230 -4.71 19.06 14.25
CA GLY A 230 -4.09 17.81 13.78
C GLY A 230 -4.14 17.67 12.25
N TRP A 231 -4.29 18.80 11.55
CA TRP A 231 -4.23 18.88 10.10
C TRP A 231 -2.80 19.18 9.71
N ILE A 232 -2.42 18.73 8.54
CA ILE A 232 -1.07 18.98 8.02
C ILE A 232 -1.14 19.88 6.79
N PHE A 233 -2.36 20.07 6.25
CA PHE A 233 -2.56 20.80 5.02
C PHE A 233 -4.03 21.25 4.83
N GLY A 234 -4.54 22.08 5.72
CA GLY A 234 -5.90 22.62 5.64
C GLY A 234 -7.01 21.55 5.65
N SER A 235 -6.73 20.34 6.19
CA SER A 235 -7.65 19.21 6.49
C SER A 235 -7.06 17.79 6.31
N ILE A 236 -5.84 17.61 5.81
CA ILE A 236 -5.23 16.26 5.68
C ILE A 236 -4.70 15.78 7.03
N ASP A 237 -5.28 14.69 7.54
CA ASP A 237 -4.86 14.01 8.78
C ASP A 237 -3.56 13.22 8.55
N GLY A 238 -2.59 13.38 9.47
CA GLY A 238 -1.30 12.70 9.46
C GLY A 238 -1.37 11.19 9.19
N LYS A 239 -2.41 10.51 9.71
CA LYS A 239 -2.58 9.05 9.57
C LYS A 239 -2.87 8.57 8.14
N HIS A 240 -3.12 9.49 7.21
CA HIS A 240 -3.37 9.18 5.81
C HIS A 240 -2.11 9.20 4.96
N TYR A 241 -1.02 9.83 5.41
CA TYR A 241 0.20 9.96 4.60
C TYR A 241 0.82 8.64 4.14
N PRO A 242 0.83 7.55 4.94
CA PRO A 242 1.31 6.25 4.44
C PRO A 242 0.54 5.73 3.24
N ALA A 243 -0.78 6.01 3.15
CA ALA A 243 -1.58 5.65 1.97
C ALA A 243 -1.39 6.65 0.83
N ILE A 244 -1.24 7.94 1.15
CA ILE A 244 -1.05 9.01 0.18
C ILE A 244 0.26 8.83 -0.59
N VAL A 245 1.39 8.58 0.08
CA VAL A 245 2.68 8.36 -0.61
C VAL A 245 2.66 7.13 -1.52
N ASN A 246 1.82 6.15 -1.20
CA ASN A 246 1.63 5.00 -2.06
C ASN A 246 0.83 5.38 -3.32
N ILE A 247 -0.31 6.08 -3.14
CA ILE A 247 -1.23 6.42 -4.24
C ILE A 247 -0.69 7.57 -5.12
N SER A 248 0.23 8.38 -4.63
CA SER A 248 0.82 9.49 -5.39
C SER A 248 1.52 9.06 -6.68
N TYR A 249 1.96 7.80 -6.78
CA TYR A 249 2.56 7.24 -7.99
C TYR A 249 1.59 7.24 -9.17
N SER A 250 0.27 7.24 -8.93
CA SER A 250 -0.75 7.40 -9.97
C SER A 250 -0.88 8.84 -10.49
N HIS A 251 -0.22 9.81 -9.86
CA HIS A 251 -0.26 11.20 -10.26
C HIS A 251 0.72 11.47 -11.41
N PRO A 252 0.33 12.19 -12.49
CA PRO A 252 1.19 12.39 -13.67
C PRO A 252 2.54 13.07 -13.40
N LYS A 253 2.64 13.90 -12.36
CA LYS A 253 3.89 14.58 -11.96
C LYS A 253 4.92 13.66 -11.29
N ILE A 254 4.51 12.49 -10.80
CA ILE A 254 5.39 11.60 -10.04
C ILE A 254 5.96 10.55 -10.98
N ASN A 255 7.28 10.52 -11.13
CA ASN A 255 7.96 9.46 -11.84
C ASN A 255 7.91 8.17 -11.01
N PHE A 256 7.12 7.18 -11.47
CA PHE A 256 6.92 5.92 -10.77
C PHE A 256 8.15 5.01 -10.74
N MET A 257 9.21 5.33 -11.49
CA MET A 257 10.50 4.60 -11.48
C MET A 257 11.52 5.19 -10.51
N GLN A 258 11.18 6.25 -9.77
CA GLN A 258 12.05 6.88 -8.79
C GLN A 258 11.44 6.77 -7.38
N PRO A 259 12.27 6.66 -6.32
CA PRO A 259 11.79 6.85 -4.96
C PRO A 259 11.15 8.24 -4.79
N PHE A 260 10.07 8.31 -4.01
CA PHE A 260 9.34 9.54 -3.73
C PHE A 260 9.19 9.75 -2.23
N PHE A 261 9.52 10.96 -1.77
CA PHE A 261 9.47 11.37 -0.37
C PHE A 261 8.49 12.51 -0.16
N ILE A 262 7.73 12.43 0.93
CA ILE A 262 6.87 13.49 1.44
C ILE A 262 7.39 13.85 2.81
N PHE A 263 7.92 15.07 2.95
CA PHE A 263 8.36 15.64 4.23
C PHE A 263 7.26 16.51 4.80
N VAL A 264 7.01 16.39 6.09
CA VAL A 264 5.86 17.00 6.75
C VAL A 264 6.25 17.62 8.09
N GLY A 265 5.94 18.90 8.28
CA GLY A 265 6.06 19.60 9.57
C GLY A 265 7.49 19.99 9.94
N ASP A 266 7.63 20.69 11.07
CA ASP A 266 8.90 21.20 11.60
C ASP A 266 9.75 20.09 12.26
N GLU A 267 9.07 19.20 13.01
CA GLU A 267 9.58 17.86 13.28
C GLU A 267 9.33 17.03 12.01
N ILE A 268 10.36 16.91 11.16
CA ILE A 268 10.23 16.40 9.79
C ILE A 268 9.79 14.95 9.81
N ASN A 269 8.47 14.74 9.71
CA ASN A 269 7.86 13.45 9.49
C ASN A 269 8.11 13.05 8.04
N VAL A 270 8.70 11.88 7.84
CA VAL A 270 9.07 11.37 6.53
C VAL A 270 8.10 10.27 6.14
N PHE A 271 7.51 10.38 4.95
CA PHE A 271 6.77 9.30 4.31
C PHE A 271 7.37 9.07 2.93
N ALA A 272 7.87 7.87 2.67
CA ALA A 272 8.54 7.57 1.43
C ALA A 272 8.02 6.28 0.80
N ARG A 273 8.16 6.18 -0.52
CA ARG A 273 7.98 4.93 -1.26
C ARG A 273 9.17 4.69 -2.17
N ALA A 274 9.63 3.44 -2.22
CA ALA A 274 10.56 2.98 -3.24
C ALA A 274 9.80 2.06 -4.22
N PRO A 275 9.97 2.23 -5.54
CA PRO A 275 9.38 1.33 -6.53
C PRO A 275 9.84 -0.11 -6.31
N LYS A 276 8.91 -1.08 -6.34
CA LYS A 276 9.25 -2.50 -6.17
C LYS A 276 10.20 -3.03 -7.24
N LEU A 277 10.18 -2.46 -8.45
CA LEU A 277 11.12 -2.84 -9.51
C LEU A 277 12.57 -2.55 -9.13
N LEU A 278 12.83 -1.45 -8.43
CA LEU A 278 14.18 -1.14 -7.91
C LEU A 278 14.58 -2.13 -6.81
N TYR A 279 13.63 -2.53 -5.96
CA TYR A 279 13.86 -3.59 -4.98
C TYR A 279 14.17 -4.94 -5.64
N PHE A 280 13.40 -5.35 -6.66
CA PHE A 280 13.64 -6.65 -7.31
C PHE A 280 14.93 -6.71 -8.12
N LYS A 281 15.37 -5.57 -8.69
CA LYS A 281 16.59 -5.50 -9.49
C LYS A 281 17.83 -5.30 -8.64
N ASP A 282 17.79 -4.35 -7.71
CA ASP A 282 18.97 -3.85 -7.00
C ASP A 282 18.89 -4.02 -5.48
N ASN A 283 17.83 -4.69 -4.97
CA ASN A 283 17.52 -4.81 -3.54
C ASN A 283 17.40 -3.45 -2.84
N LEU A 284 17.02 -2.39 -3.57
CA LEU A 284 16.91 -1.04 -3.01
C LEU A 284 15.92 -1.02 -1.84
N THR A 285 16.43 -0.63 -0.67
CA THR A 285 15.63 -0.32 0.52
C THR A 285 15.96 1.08 1.01
N LEU A 286 15.03 1.71 1.74
CA LEU A 286 15.27 3.02 2.36
C LEU A 286 15.58 2.93 3.86
N ASN A 287 15.78 1.71 4.40
CA ASN A 287 16.05 1.52 5.82
C ASN A 287 17.37 2.12 6.28
N HIS A 288 18.37 2.18 5.38
CA HIS A 288 19.66 2.83 5.62
C HIS A 288 19.57 4.35 5.89
N LEU A 289 18.41 4.96 5.62
CA LEU A 289 18.12 6.36 5.91
C LEU A 289 17.36 6.55 7.23
N ASN A 290 17.48 5.60 8.17
CA ASN A 290 16.74 5.57 9.43
C ASN A 290 15.20 5.58 9.23
N LEU A 291 14.72 4.94 8.17
CA LEU A 291 13.29 4.76 7.92
C LEU A 291 12.85 3.32 8.19
N THR A 292 11.65 3.16 8.73
CA THR A 292 11.04 1.85 8.97
C THR A 292 10.06 1.52 7.86
N GLY A 293 10.14 0.31 7.30
CA GLY A 293 9.28 -0.12 6.20
C GLY A 293 9.97 -1.11 5.26
N LYS A 294 9.30 -1.43 4.15
CA LYS A 294 9.79 -2.37 3.11
C LYS A 294 9.59 -1.86 1.68
N HIS A 295 8.46 -1.22 1.41
CA HIS A 295 8.16 -0.59 0.12
C HIS A 295 7.58 0.81 0.31
N THR A 296 6.74 0.96 1.31
CA THR A 296 6.40 2.24 1.94
C THR A 296 7.17 2.34 3.25
N TYR A 297 7.74 3.50 3.49
CA TYR A 297 8.66 3.80 4.57
C TYR A 297 8.20 5.02 5.33
N PHE A 298 8.46 5.04 6.63
CA PHE A 298 8.13 6.17 7.48
C PHE A 298 9.16 6.32 8.60
N GLY A 299 9.33 7.54 9.08
CA GLY A 299 10.25 7.88 10.15
C GLY A 299 10.18 9.36 10.49
N ASN A 300 11.03 9.78 11.41
CA ASN A 300 11.20 11.19 11.78
C ASN A 300 12.66 11.55 11.62
N TRP A 301 12.92 12.69 10.98
CA TRP A 301 14.26 13.26 10.85
C TRP A 301 14.36 14.57 11.59
N ASN A 302 15.55 14.86 12.11
CA ASN A 302 15.87 16.21 12.53
C ASN A 302 16.21 17.07 11.29
N TYR A 303 16.29 18.38 11.49
CA TYR A 303 16.56 19.33 10.41
C TYR A 303 17.91 19.07 9.71
N GLU A 304 18.94 18.65 10.46
CA GLU A 304 20.27 18.39 9.90
C GLU A 304 20.27 17.22 8.90
N ILE A 305 19.59 16.12 9.22
CA ILE A 305 19.46 14.96 8.31
C ILE A 305 18.66 15.37 7.06
N PHE A 306 17.59 16.14 7.24
CA PHE A 306 16.79 16.64 6.13
C PHE A 306 17.59 17.57 5.21
N GLU A 307 18.33 18.54 5.76
CA GLU A 307 19.21 19.43 4.98
C GLU A 307 20.27 18.66 4.21
N LYS A 308 20.93 17.68 4.85
CA LYS A 308 21.88 16.79 4.17
C LYS A 308 21.21 16.03 3.02
N PHE A 309 19.98 15.55 3.21
CA PHE A 309 19.23 14.83 2.20
C PHE A 309 18.83 15.72 1.02
N VAL A 310 18.28 16.92 1.25
CA VAL A 310 17.83 17.80 0.15
C VAL A 310 18.99 18.44 -0.60
N ASN A 311 20.14 18.65 0.05
CA ASN A 311 21.33 19.22 -0.57
C ASN A 311 22.22 18.18 -1.26
N ASN A 312 21.87 16.90 -1.22
CA ASN A 312 22.61 15.82 -1.89
C ASN A 312 22.36 15.84 -3.41
N LYS A 313 22.95 16.83 -4.10
CA LYS A 313 22.82 17.01 -5.54
C LYS A 313 23.41 15.81 -6.30
N GLN A 314 22.78 15.48 -7.43
CA GLN A 314 23.36 14.59 -8.43
C GLN A 314 24.73 15.17 -8.82
N LYS A 315 25.81 14.47 -8.50
CA LYS A 315 27.13 14.73 -9.09
C LYS A 315 27.18 14.18 -10.50
#